data_AF-A0A3M2A6D2-F1
#
_entry.id   AF-A0A3M2A6D2-F1
#
_cell.length_a   1.000
_cell.length_b   1.000
_cell.length_c   1.000
_cell.angle_alpha   90.00
_cell.angle_beta   90.00
_cell.angle_gamma   90.00
#
_symmetry.space_group_name_H-M   'P 1'
#
loop_
_entity.id
_entity.type
_entity.pdbx_description
1 polymer ?
#
loop_
_entity_poly.entity_id
_entity_poly.type
_entity_poly.pdbx_seq_one_letter_code
_entity_poly.pdbx_strand_id
1 'polypeptide(L)'
;MSSLPTLSSLQQAILAAVNSYPGQFTRSGLAKMLVGAKSWRDMSFPEYGRFSRYRRKDVSYQIEIMLQQGLLRLDNRGYLVPPECA
;
A
#
# COMPACT_ATOMS: atom_id res chain seq x y z
N MET A 1 -12.44 -19.53 15.77
CA MET A 1 -11.91 -19.59 14.39
C MET A 1 -12.05 -18.20 13.80
N SER A 2 -10.99 -17.41 13.82
CA SER A 2 -11.03 -16.01 13.36
C SER A 2 -11.05 -16.00 11.84
N SER A 3 -12.19 -15.68 11.24
CA SER A 3 -12.31 -15.47 9.80
C SER A 3 -11.37 -14.34 9.40
N LEU A 4 -10.33 -14.63 8.61
CA LEU A 4 -9.46 -13.59 8.06
C LEU A 4 -10.35 -12.62 7.25
N PRO A 5 -10.24 -11.30 7.46
CA PRO A 5 -11.00 -10.35 6.67
C PRO A 5 -10.68 -10.57 5.18
N THR A 6 -11.71 -10.78 4.36
CA THR A 6 -11.51 -10.93 2.92
C THR A 6 -11.02 -9.58 2.39
N LEU A 7 -9.74 -9.51 2.05
CA LEU A 7 -9.13 -8.29 1.52
C LEU A 7 -9.69 -7.96 0.15
N SER A 8 -10.03 -6.70 -0.08
CA SER A 8 -10.37 -6.20 -1.42
C SER A 8 -9.17 -6.30 -2.36
N SER A 9 -9.40 -6.33 -3.68
CA SER A 9 -8.31 -6.37 -4.66
C SER A 9 -7.31 -5.22 -4.50
N LEU A 10 -7.76 -4.04 -4.04
CA LEU A 10 -6.89 -2.91 -3.74
C LEU A 10 -6.01 -3.19 -2.50
N GLN A 11 -6.59 -3.71 -1.42
CA GLN A 11 -5.84 -4.06 -0.20
C GLN A 11 -4.84 -5.20 -0.46
N GLN A 12 -5.23 -6.20 -1.26
CA GLN A 12 -4.32 -7.27 -1.69
C GLN A 12 -3.13 -6.72 -2.47
N ALA A 13 -3.36 -5.77 -3.39
CA ALA A 13 -2.27 -5.17 -4.16
C ALA A 13 -1.38 -4.26 -3.30
N ILE A 14 -1.96 -3.51 -2.36
CA ILE A 14 -1.19 -2.74 -1.37
C ILE A 14 -0.29 -3.68 -0.57
N LEU A 15 -0.82 -4.78 -0.05
CA LEU A 15 -0.07 -5.75 0.73
C LEU A 15 1.03 -6.40 -0.12
N ALA A 16 0.71 -6.82 -1.34
CA ALA A 16 1.67 -7.42 -2.27
C ALA A 16 2.81 -6.46 -2.61
N ALA A 17 2.52 -5.17 -2.85
CA ALA A 17 3.53 -4.16 -3.11
C ALA A 17 4.46 -3.94 -1.90
N VAL A 18 3.90 -3.86 -0.68
CA VAL A 18 4.71 -3.68 0.53
C VAL A 18 5.53 -4.94 0.85
N ASN A 19 4.99 -6.13 0.61
CA ASN A 19 5.71 -7.40 0.79
C ASN A 19 6.86 -7.57 -0.20
N SER A 20 6.66 -7.16 -1.46
CA SER A 20 7.69 -7.25 -2.49
C SER A 20 8.79 -6.19 -2.32
N TYR A 21 8.43 -5.04 -1.73
CA TYR A 21 9.30 -3.87 -1.62
C TYR A 21 9.21 -3.23 -0.21
N PRO A 22 9.59 -3.96 0.85
CA PRO A 22 9.48 -3.48 2.22
C PRO A 22 10.33 -2.23 2.43
N GLY A 23 9.78 -1.22 3.10
CA GLY A 23 10.49 0.02 3.43
C GLY A 23 10.71 0.97 2.24
N GLN A 24 10.19 0.68 1.04
CA GLN A 24 10.37 1.56 -0.13
C GLN A 24 9.34 2.69 -0.22
N PHE A 25 8.14 2.50 0.34
CA PHE A 25 7.04 3.44 0.15
C PHE A 25 6.61 4.09 1.45
N THR A 26 6.45 5.40 1.44
CA THR A 26 5.57 6.07 2.40
C THR A 26 4.10 5.84 2.02
N ARG A 27 3.16 6.07 2.94
CA ARG A 27 1.70 6.01 2.66
C ARG A 27 1.32 6.80 1.40
N SER A 28 1.77 8.05 1.32
CA SER A 28 1.50 8.93 0.17
C SER A 28 2.25 8.48 -1.08
N GLY A 29 3.48 7.97 -0.94
CA GLY A 29 4.26 7.43 -2.04
C GLY A 29 3.57 6.25 -2.72
N LEU A 30 3.15 5.26 -1.93
CA LEU A 30 2.43 4.09 -2.45
C LEU A 30 1.12 4.51 -3.13
N ALA A 31 0.34 5.39 -2.49
CA ALA A 31 -0.90 5.88 -3.08
C ALA A 31 -0.66 6.62 -4.41
N LYS A 32 0.42 7.41 -4.53
CA LYS A 32 0.80 8.06 -5.79
C LYS A 32 1.19 7.07 -6.87
N MET A 33 1.97 6.05 -6.51
CA MET A 33 2.41 5.01 -7.44
C MET A 33 1.21 4.24 -8.00
N LEU A 34 0.33 3.73 -7.12
CA LEU A 34 -0.81 2.90 -7.53
C LEU A 34 -1.82 3.64 -8.41
N VAL A 35 -2.06 4.94 -8.18
CA VAL A 35 -2.97 5.74 -9.01
C VAL A 35 -2.32 6.34 -10.26
N GLY A 36 -1.02 6.13 -10.47
CA GLY A 36 -0.33 6.66 -11.65
C GLY A 36 -0.14 8.18 -11.60
N ALA A 37 0.15 8.74 -10.41
CA ALA A 37 0.36 10.17 -10.29
C ALA A 37 1.62 10.62 -11.05
N LYS A 38 1.53 11.72 -11.81
CA LYS A 38 2.68 12.29 -12.53
C LYS A 38 3.86 12.70 -11.64
N SER A 39 3.60 12.98 -10.36
CA SER A 39 4.64 13.31 -9.37
C SER A 39 5.27 12.10 -8.70
N TRP A 40 4.95 10.89 -9.15
CA TRP A 40 5.68 9.68 -8.79
C TRP A 40 6.99 9.61 -9.59
N ARG A 41 8.06 9.13 -8.96
CA ARG A 41 9.42 9.24 -9.50
C ARG A 41 9.74 8.22 -10.60
N ASP A 42 9.07 7.06 -10.57
CA ASP A 42 9.39 5.95 -11.46
C ASP A 42 8.13 5.37 -12.11
N MET A 43 7.86 5.82 -13.34
CA MET A 43 6.72 5.35 -14.14
C MET A 43 6.92 3.94 -14.71
N SER A 44 8.15 3.40 -14.66
CA SER A 44 8.45 2.04 -15.11
C SER A 44 8.14 0.97 -14.06
N PHE A 45 7.76 1.39 -12.85
CA PHE A 45 7.44 0.49 -11.76
C PHE A 45 6.27 -0.45 -12.13
N PRO A 46 6.37 -1.78 -11.90
CA PRO A 46 5.37 -2.75 -12.40
C PRO A 46 3.92 -2.48 -11.99
N GLU A 47 3.73 -1.87 -10.81
CA GLU A 47 2.42 -1.57 -10.23
C GLU A 47 1.94 -0.13 -10.53
N TYR A 48 2.73 0.65 -11.26
CA TYR A 48 2.43 2.05 -11.55
C TYR A 48 1.11 2.19 -12.30
N GLY A 49 0.19 3.00 -11.75
CA GLY A 49 -1.09 3.31 -12.41
C GLY A 49 -2.09 2.16 -12.44
N ARG A 50 -1.80 0.99 -11.83
CA ARG A 50 -2.70 -0.17 -11.80
C ARG A 50 -4.09 0.15 -11.24
N PHE A 51 -4.17 1.14 -10.36
CA PHE A 51 -5.40 1.62 -9.72
C PHE A 51 -5.73 3.06 -10.12
N SER A 52 -5.43 3.46 -11.36
CA SER A 52 -5.72 4.81 -11.90
C SER A 52 -7.19 5.25 -11.81
N ARG A 53 -8.13 4.29 -11.73
CA ARG A 53 -9.56 4.56 -11.50
C ARG A 53 -9.90 5.03 -10.08
N TYR A 54 -9.00 4.82 -9.12
CA TYR A 54 -9.20 5.26 -7.73
C TYR A 54 -8.63 6.66 -7.52
N ARG A 55 -9.24 7.43 -6.63
CA ARG A 55 -8.63 8.69 -6.19
C ARG A 55 -7.51 8.35 -5.21
N ARG A 56 -6.45 9.16 -5.21
CA ARG A 56 -5.33 9.01 -4.26
C ARG A 56 -5.80 8.94 -2.80
N LYS A 57 -6.79 9.77 -2.44
CA LYS A 57 -7.36 9.79 -1.08
C LYS A 57 -7.99 8.45 -0.69
N ASP A 58 -8.61 7.77 -1.65
CA ASP A 58 -9.29 6.49 -1.40
C ASP A 58 -8.25 5.40 -1.14
N VAL A 59 -7.14 5.41 -1.90
CA VAL A 59 -5.99 4.50 -1.67
C VAL A 59 -5.31 4.79 -0.34
N SER A 60 -5.04 6.06 -0.02
CA SER A 60 -4.46 6.44 1.28
C SER A 60 -5.33 5.99 2.45
N TYR A 61 -6.65 6.15 2.35
CA TYR A 61 -7.58 5.71 3.38
C TYR A 61 -7.54 4.19 3.58
N GLN A 62 -7.44 3.40 2.51
CA GLN A 62 -7.28 1.95 2.61
C GLN A 62 -5.95 1.55 3.28
N ILE A 63 -4.86 2.26 2.98
CA ILE A 63 -3.56 2.04 3.67
C ILE A 63 -3.69 2.32 5.17
N GLU A 64 -4.41 3.38 5.56
CA GLU A 64 -4.64 3.71 6.98
C GLU A 64 -5.47 2.64 7.68
N ILE A 65 -6.54 2.14 7.05
CA ILE A 65 -7.31 1.00 7.57
C ILE A 65 -6.39 -0.21 7.78
N MET A 66 -5.53 -0.54 6.81
CA MET A 66 -4.64 -1.69 6.93
C MET A 66 -3.59 -1.53 8.04
N LEU A 67 -3.10 -0.30 8.27
CA LEU A 67 -2.23 0.01 9.41
C LEU A 67 -2.97 -0.19 10.75
N GLN A 68 -4.22 0.29 10.85
CA GLN A 68 -5.05 0.12 12.05
C GLN A 68 -5.40 -1.35 12.33
N GLN A 69 -5.55 -2.16 11.28
CA GLN A 69 -5.81 -3.60 11.37
C GLN A 69 -4.55 -4.42 11.65
N GLY A 70 -3.36 -3.80 11.70
CA GLY A 70 -2.09 -4.50 11.89
C GLY A 70 -1.66 -5.33 10.67
N LEU A 71 -2.28 -5.11 9.50
CA LEU A 71 -1.89 -5.76 8.24
C LEU A 71 -0.69 -5.09 7.57
N LEU A 72 -0.36 -3.87 7.99
CA LEU A 72 0.82 -3.12 7.60
C LEU A 72 1.40 -2.46 8.86
N ARG A 73 2.67 -2.08 8.80
CA ARG A 73 3.30 -1.24 9.82
C ARG A 73 4.09 -0.11 9.17
N LEU A 74 4.47 0.86 9.99
CA LEU A 74 5.46 1.86 9.64
C LEU A 74 6.77 1.54 10.35
N ASP A 75 7.89 1.68 9.64
CA ASP A 75 9.21 1.67 10.26
C ASP A 75 9.49 3.01 10.99
N ASN A 76 10.65 3.11 11.63
CA ASN A 76 11.08 4.30 12.37
C ASN A 76 11.22 5.56 11.49
N ARG A 77 11.20 5.41 10.16
CA ARG A 77 11.32 6.48 9.17
C ARG A 77 9.97 6.81 8.52
N GLY A 78 8.88 6.14 8.91
CA GLY A 78 7.55 6.33 8.34
C GLY A 78 7.30 5.64 7.00
N TYR A 79 8.09 4.63 6.66
CA TYR A 79 7.91 3.80 5.47
C TYR A 79 7.10 2.54 5.80
N LEU A 80 6.28 2.12 4.85
CA LEU A 80 5.44 0.93 4.94
C LEU A 80 6.31 -0.33 4.92
N VAL A 81 6.09 -1.17 5.90
CA VAL A 81 6.69 -2.50 6.02
C VAL A 81 5.61 -3.56 6.28
N PRO A 82 5.87 -4.83 5.92
CA PRO A 82 5.00 -5.94 6.26
C PRO A 82 4.73 -6.02 7.77
N PRO A 83 3.65 -6.69 8.20
CA PRO A 83 3.46 -7.00 9.60
C PRO A 83 4.61 -7.89 10.10
N GLU A 84 5.02 -7.73 11.35
CA GLU A 84 6.00 -8.65 11.95
C GLU A 84 5.44 -10.07 11.84
N CYS A 85 6.22 -11.00 11.28
CA CYS A 85 5.90 -12.41 11.38
C CYS A 85 5.87 -12.76 12.87
N ALA A 86 4.72 -13.19 13.37
CA ALA A 86 4.62 -13.93 14.61
C ALA A 86 5.14 -15.36 14.39
#